data_AF-A0A6P2C122-F1
#
_entry.id   AF-A0A6P2C122-F1
#
_cell.length_a   1.000
_cell.length_b   1.000
_cell.length_c   1.000
_cell.angle_alpha   90.00
_cell.angle_beta   90.00
_cell.angle_gamma   90.00
#
_symmetry.space_group_name_H-M   'P 1'
#
loop_
_entity.id
_entity.type
_entity.pdbx_description
1 polymer ?
#
loop_
_entity_poly.entity_id
_entity_poly.type
_entity_poly.pdbx_seq_one_letter_code
_entity_poly.pdbx_strand_id
1 'polypeptide(L)'
;MKDNDSAIHSESVAIGGLLAAAGVLCFSFTFPATAWALQGFGPWAITGLRGVLAAVLAGACLAIRRVPLPRRAEWPGLLVVAVGCVVIFPLLSTLALRTASTAHAAVVIGVLPLATAAFGALRGGALRGPGRAFWLAALAGAAVVAAFTLQQGAGRPGPADLYLLGALVTCAAGYAEGGRLARRMPGWQVIAWAVLAALPVTALTCALALPAEPVRWTFHGIAGLAYVAAVSQFGGFVVWYGGLAALGVPRASQLQLAQPLLTLVWSVLILGERLSPAAPVAAVAVIGCIAVTQRTEGARTSRNRGPGRRRKSAAGTPGGTETLSGRADIPGHAVAAEQARSHGASAALGAAPQSRRA
;
A
#
# COMPACT_ATOMS: atom_id res chain seq x y z
N MET A 1 -10.81 -26.72 23.39
CA MET A 1 -9.84 -26.41 22.31
C MET A 1 -10.43 -25.40 21.31
N LYS A 2 -10.90 -24.23 21.80
CA LYS A 2 -11.51 -23.16 20.99
C LYS A 2 -10.81 -21.80 21.14
N ASP A 3 -9.76 -21.71 21.95
CA ASP A 3 -9.16 -20.43 22.34
C ASP A 3 -7.95 -20.00 21.48
N ASN A 4 -7.38 -20.91 20.67
CA ASN A 4 -6.22 -20.57 19.83
C ASN A 4 -6.56 -19.79 18.55
N ASP A 5 -7.76 -19.93 18.00
CA ASP A 5 -8.15 -19.25 16.74
C ASP A 5 -8.29 -17.72 16.94
N SER A 6 -8.74 -17.30 18.12
CA SER A 6 -8.95 -15.88 18.44
C SER A 6 -7.62 -15.14 18.68
N ALA A 7 -6.63 -15.81 19.27
CA ALA A 7 -5.31 -15.24 19.57
C ALA A 7 -4.47 -15.04 18.29
N ILE A 8 -4.51 -15.99 17.35
CA ILE A 8 -3.78 -15.89 16.08
C ILE A 8 -4.36 -14.78 15.20
N HIS A 9 -5.69 -14.60 15.22
CA HIS A 9 -6.35 -13.53 14.48
C HIS A 9 -6.08 -12.14 15.07
N SER A 10 -5.99 -11.98 16.38
CA SER A 10 -5.70 -10.68 17.01
C SER A 10 -4.24 -10.26 16.81
N GLU A 11 -3.30 -11.20 16.89
CA GLU A 11 -1.87 -10.95 16.68
C GLU A 11 -1.56 -10.53 15.23
N SER A 12 -2.17 -11.22 14.25
CA SER A 12 -2.05 -10.87 12.82
C SER A 12 -2.60 -9.47 12.51
N VAL A 13 -3.70 -9.07 13.16
CA VAL A 13 -4.27 -7.72 13.03
C VAL A 13 -3.38 -6.66 13.68
N ALA A 14 -2.78 -6.95 14.85
CA ALA A 14 -1.87 -6.03 15.52
C ALA A 14 -0.61 -5.78 14.70
N ILE A 15 0.02 -6.83 14.16
CA ILE A 15 1.18 -6.72 13.27
C ILE A 15 0.83 -5.94 12.00
N GLY A 16 -0.32 -6.24 11.39
CA GLY A 16 -0.82 -5.47 10.24
C GLY A 16 -1.02 -3.99 10.55
N GLY A 17 -1.55 -3.68 11.74
CA GLY A 17 -1.68 -2.33 12.30
C GLY A 17 -0.35 -1.59 12.36
N LEU A 18 0.65 -2.22 12.99
CA LEU A 18 1.99 -1.66 13.15
C LEU A 18 2.68 -1.42 11.80
N LEU A 19 2.57 -2.36 10.86
CA LEU A 19 3.14 -2.22 9.52
C LEU A 19 2.51 -1.06 8.74
N ALA A 20 1.19 -0.92 8.79
CA ALA A 20 0.50 0.20 8.15
C ALA A 20 0.87 1.54 8.81
N ALA A 21 0.91 1.60 10.14
CA ALA A 21 1.32 2.79 10.87
C ALA A 21 2.79 3.19 10.59
N ALA A 22 3.69 2.22 10.49
CA ALA A 22 5.08 2.45 10.10
C ALA A 22 5.18 3.01 8.68
N GLY A 23 4.38 2.48 7.74
CA GLY A 23 4.27 3.03 6.38
C GLY A 23 3.79 4.48 6.39
N VAL A 24 2.75 4.78 7.17
CA VAL A 24 2.24 6.15 7.35
C VAL A 24 3.29 7.09 7.91
N LEU A 25 4.06 6.65 8.90
CA LEU A 25 5.17 7.41 9.47
C LEU A 25 6.24 7.70 8.41
N CYS A 26 6.68 6.67 7.65
CA CYS A 26 7.61 6.83 6.54
C CYS A 26 7.10 7.83 5.48
N PHE A 27 5.82 7.74 5.12
CA PHE A 27 5.26 8.62 4.09
C PHE A 27 5.05 10.05 4.59
N SER A 28 4.78 10.25 5.88
CA SER A 28 4.56 11.59 6.45
C SER A 28 5.76 12.53 6.31
N PHE A 29 6.98 11.99 6.25
CA PHE A 29 8.18 12.79 6.07
C PHE A 29 8.56 12.99 4.59
N THR A 30 7.78 12.44 3.64
CA THR A 30 8.10 12.52 2.20
C THR A 30 8.21 13.96 1.70
N PHE A 31 7.27 14.83 2.06
CA PHE A 31 7.30 16.23 1.63
C PHE A 31 8.46 17.01 2.27
N PRO A 32 8.69 16.96 3.60
CA PRO A 32 9.88 17.53 4.21
C PRO A 32 11.20 17.06 3.58
N ALA A 33 11.35 15.76 3.37
CA ALA A 33 12.55 15.20 2.73
C ALA A 33 12.71 15.65 1.27
N THR A 34 11.60 15.82 0.55
CA THR A 34 11.63 16.36 -0.83
C THR A 34 12.04 17.84 -0.84
N ALA A 35 11.54 18.63 0.11
CA ALA A 35 11.96 20.03 0.26
C ALA A 35 13.45 20.16 0.61
N TRP A 36 13.98 19.27 1.45
CA TRP A 36 15.42 19.14 1.70
C TRP A 36 16.20 18.75 0.44
N ALA A 37 15.72 17.75 -0.31
CA ALA A 37 16.35 17.34 -1.56
C ALA A 37 16.44 18.50 -2.57
N LEU A 38 15.38 19.32 -2.67
CA LEU A 38 15.30 20.50 -3.53
C LEU A 38 16.31 21.61 -3.19
N GLN A 39 16.94 21.57 -2.01
CA GLN A 39 18.05 22.49 -1.69
C GLN A 39 19.36 22.12 -2.41
N GLY A 40 19.50 20.85 -2.81
CA GLY A 40 20.71 20.33 -3.46
C GLY A 40 20.51 19.97 -4.92
N PHE A 41 19.30 19.60 -5.34
CA PHE A 41 19.05 19.02 -6.65
C PHE A 41 17.84 19.69 -7.31
N GLY A 42 17.83 19.75 -8.64
CA GLY A 42 16.64 20.14 -9.38
C GLY A 42 15.50 19.10 -9.30
N PRO A 43 14.25 19.51 -9.56
CA PRO A 43 13.07 18.66 -9.41
C PRO A 43 13.11 17.39 -10.29
N TRP A 44 13.63 17.49 -11.51
CA TRP A 44 13.71 16.35 -12.42
C TRP A 44 14.83 15.39 -12.01
N ALA A 45 15.97 15.92 -11.57
CA ALA A 45 17.10 15.15 -11.05
C ALA A 45 16.69 14.36 -9.80
N ILE A 46 15.97 14.98 -8.85
CA ILE A 46 15.43 14.29 -7.66
C ILE A 46 14.50 13.16 -8.09
N THR A 47 13.59 13.44 -9.02
CA THR A 47 12.62 12.44 -9.50
C THR A 47 13.32 11.23 -10.13
N GLY A 48 14.29 11.49 -11.02
CA GLY A 48 15.09 10.45 -11.67
C GLY A 48 15.92 9.65 -10.65
N LEU A 49 16.71 10.33 -9.82
CA LEU A 49 17.56 9.70 -8.80
C LEU A 49 16.73 8.89 -7.79
N ARG A 50 15.61 9.42 -7.31
CA ARG A 50 14.68 8.71 -6.42
C ARG A 50 14.26 7.38 -7.01
N GLY A 51 13.86 7.39 -8.29
CA GLY A 51 13.45 6.19 -9.01
C GLY A 51 14.58 5.20 -9.24
N VAL A 52 15.74 5.66 -9.70
CA VAL A 52 16.92 4.82 -9.96
C VAL A 52 17.44 4.17 -8.68
N LEU A 53 17.61 4.94 -7.61
CA LEU A 53 18.11 4.43 -6.34
C LEU A 53 17.14 3.42 -5.71
N ALA A 54 15.84 3.69 -5.76
CA ALA A 54 14.83 2.74 -5.31
C ALA A 54 14.82 1.45 -6.14
N ALA A 55 15.00 1.56 -7.46
CA ALA A 55 15.09 0.42 -8.37
C ALA A 55 16.35 -0.42 -8.13
N VAL A 56 17.49 0.21 -7.81
CA VAL A 56 18.72 -0.52 -7.42
C VAL A 56 18.48 -1.31 -6.14
N LEU A 57 17.89 -0.69 -5.11
CA LEU A 57 17.58 -1.37 -3.84
C LEU A 57 16.60 -2.53 -4.05
N ALA A 58 15.50 -2.29 -4.76
CA ALA A 58 14.50 -3.31 -5.08
C ALA A 58 15.07 -4.44 -5.94
N GLY A 59 15.84 -4.10 -6.97
CA GLY A 59 16.51 -5.05 -7.86
C GLY A 59 17.49 -5.94 -7.11
N ALA A 60 18.30 -5.37 -6.20
CA ALA A 60 19.17 -6.13 -5.33
C ALA A 60 18.37 -7.10 -4.44
N CYS A 61 17.28 -6.65 -3.81
CA CYS A 61 16.42 -7.52 -3.01
C CYS A 61 15.81 -8.67 -3.84
N LEU A 62 15.29 -8.37 -5.04
CA LEU A 62 14.70 -9.38 -5.94
C LEU A 62 15.76 -10.39 -6.41
N ALA A 63 16.98 -9.93 -6.74
CA ALA A 63 18.08 -10.78 -7.17
C ALA A 63 18.58 -11.69 -6.04
N ILE A 64 18.82 -11.15 -4.84
CA ILE A 64 19.25 -11.91 -3.66
C ILE A 64 18.21 -12.98 -3.29
N ARG A 65 16.93 -12.63 -3.35
CA ARG A 65 15.82 -13.54 -3.03
C ARG A 65 15.40 -14.43 -4.21
N ARG A 66 16.04 -14.27 -5.38
CA ARG A 66 15.74 -15.00 -6.63
C ARG A 66 14.24 -15.04 -6.94
N VAL A 67 13.58 -13.89 -6.81
CA VAL A 67 12.13 -13.79 -6.99
C VAL A 67 11.78 -14.00 -8.47
N PRO A 68 10.82 -14.88 -8.79
CA PRO A 68 10.38 -15.10 -10.17
C PRO A 68 9.70 -13.85 -10.74
N LEU A 69 9.69 -13.75 -12.07
CA LEU A 69 8.98 -12.68 -12.76
C LEU A 69 7.46 -12.70 -12.44
N PRO A 70 6.81 -11.53 -12.35
CA PRO A 70 5.37 -11.45 -12.15
C PRO A 70 4.61 -12.12 -13.30
N ARG A 71 3.44 -12.68 -12.99
CA ARG A 71 2.55 -13.26 -13.99
C ARG A 71 2.09 -12.18 -14.95
N ARG A 72 1.85 -12.54 -16.22
CA ARG A 72 1.36 -11.60 -17.26
C ARG A 72 0.11 -10.80 -16.83
N ALA A 73 -0.76 -11.41 -16.03
CA ALA A 73 -1.97 -10.78 -15.50
C ALA A 73 -1.73 -9.70 -14.42
N GLU A 74 -0.54 -9.65 -13.81
CA GLU A 74 -0.20 -8.69 -12.75
C GLU A 74 0.36 -7.39 -13.31
N TRP A 75 1.01 -7.46 -14.49
CA TRP A 75 1.67 -6.33 -15.15
C TRP A 75 0.78 -5.09 -15.37
N PRO A 76 -0.48 -5.20 -15.83
CA PRO A 76 -1.32 -4.00 -15.97
C PRO A 76 -1.51 -3.24 -14.64
N GLY A 77 -1.65 -3.96 -13.53
CA GLY A 77 -1.72 -3.34 -12.20
C GLY A 77 -0.38 -2.76 -11.75
N LEU A 78 0.72 -3.50 -11.99
CA LEU A 78 2.07 -3.04 -11.66
C LEU A 78 2.44 -1.77 -12.42
N LEU A 79 2.02 -1.65 -13.69
CA LEU A 79 2.22 -0.44 -14.50
C LEU A 79 1.42 0.75 -13.96
N VAL A 80 0.19 0.54 -13.47
CA VAL A 80 -0.57 1.59 -12.79
C VAL A 80 0.14 2.04 -11.51
N VAL A 81 0.69 1.12 -10.72
CA VAL A 81 1.50 1.46 -9.53
C VAL A 81 2.79 2.21 -9.94
N ALA A 82 3.48 1.75 -10.99
CA ALA A 82 4.70 2.38 -11.49
C ALA A 82 4.44 3.81 -11.96
N VAL A 83 3.44 4.01 -12.83
CA VAL A 83 3.07 5.34 -13.31
C VAL A 83 2.58 6.22 -12.17
N GLY A 84 1.67 5.73 -11.34
CA GLY A 84 1.03 6.51 -10.29
C GLY A 84 1.96 6.85 -9.13
N CYS A 85 2.57 5.84 -8.51
CA CYS A 85 3.32 5.99 -7.27
C CYS A 85 4.81 6.26 -7.47
N VAL A 86 5.41 5.79 -8.58
CA VAL A 86 6.86 5.85 -8.78
C VAL A 86 7.27 7.02 -9.68
N VAL A 87 6.48 7.31 -10.72
CA VAL A 87 6.83 8.32 -11.74
C VAL A 87 6.07 9.62 -11.52
N ILE A 88 4.74 9.60 -11.70
CA ILE A 88 3.94 10.83 -11.79
C ILE A 88 3.75 11.48 -10.42
N PHE A 89 3.39 10.73 -9.37
CA PHE A 89 3.25 11.33 -8.04
C PHE A 89 4.55 11.99 -7.56
N PRO A 90 5.73 11.33 -7.57
CA PRO A 90 6.97 11.98 -7.14
C PRO A 90 7.35 13.18 -8.00
N LEU A 91 7.17 13.11 -9.32
CA LEU A 91 7.44 14.24 -10.21
C LEU A 91 6.57 15.44 -9.88
N LEU A 92 5.24 15.26 -9.88
CA LEU A 92 4.30 16.35 -9.70
C LEU A 92 4.36 16.92 -8.28
N SER A 93 4.50 16.07 -7.25
CA SER A 93 4.70 16.54 -5.88
C SER A 93 5.99 17.34 -5.71
N THR A 94 7.09 16.92 -6.35
CA THR A 94 8.35 17.67 -6.32
C THR A 94 8.23 19.00 -7.05
N LEU A 95 7.55 19.04 -8.21
CA LEU A 95 7.29 20.28 -8.94
C LEU A 95 6.40 21.23 -8.14
N ALA A 96 5.39 20.72 -7.42
CA ALA A 96 4.54 21.53 -6.56
C ALA A 96 5.33 22.21 -5.44
N LEU A 97 6.27 21.49 -4.81
CA LEU A 97 7.09 22.01 -3.71
C LEU A 97 8.09 23.09 -4.11
N ARG A 98 8.22 23.39 -5.41
CA ARG A 98 8.98 24.57 -5.86
C ARG A 98 8.32 25.88 -5.49
N THR A 99 7.00 25.89 -5.35
CA THR A 99 6.22 27.11 -5.09
C THR A 99 5.21 26.96 -3.95
N ALA A 100 4.85 25.73 -3.57
CA ALA A 100 4.01 25.45 -2.41
C ALA A 100 4.84 25.01 -1.21
N SER A 101 4.35 25.30 -0.01
CA SER A 101 4.91 24.77 1.23
C SER A 101 4.57 23.28 1.40
N THR A 102 5.33 22.59 2.26
CA THR A 102 5.03 21.19 2.59
C THR A 102 3.71 21.06 3.34
N ALA A 103 3.34 22.07 4.15
CA ALA A 103 2.03 22.12 4.79
C ALA A 103 0.86 22.23 3.79
N HIS A 104 1.02 23.05 2.75
CA HIS A 104 0.03 23.17 1.68
C HIS A 104 -0.16 21.83 0.95
N ALA A 105 0.95 21.19 0.59
CA ALA A 105 0.95 19.88 -0.04
C ALA A 105 0.32 18.79 0.85
N ALA A 106 0.57 18.83 2.16
CA ALA A 106 0.00 17.90 3.13
C ALA A 106 -1.53 17.96 3.18
N VAL A 107 -2.11 19.17 3.18
CA VAL A 107 -3.57 19.35 3.20
C VAL A 107 -4.20 18.82 1.90
N VAL A 108 -3.63 19.17 0.74
CA VAL A 108 -4.16 18.73 -0.57
C VAL A 108 -4.05 17.21 -0.73
N ILE A 109 -2.94 16.59 -0.33
CA ILE A 109 -2.81 15.13 -0.36
C ILE A 109 -3.57 14.45 0.78
N GLY A 110 -4.02 15.17 1.80
CA GLY A 110 -4.83 14.63 2.90
C GLY A 110 -6.12 13.93 2.44
N VAL A 111 -6.66 14.28 1.26
CA VAL A 111 -7.82 13.60 0.65
C VAL A 111 -7.45 12.32 -0.13
N LEU A 112 -6.19 11.91 -0.16
CA LEU A 112 -5.73 10.70 -0.86
C LEU A 112 -6.48 9.42 -0.45
N PRO A 113 -6.78 9.15 0.85
CA PRO A 113 -7.53 7.96 1.23
C PRO A 113 -8.93 7.91 0.59
N LEU A 114 -9.58 9.07 0.48
CA LEU A 114 -10.90 9.22 -0.13
C LEU A 114 -10.83 8.96 -1.64
N ALA A 115 -9.87 9.58 -2.33
CA ALA A 115 -9.65 9.35 -3.75
C ALA A 115 -9.34 7.87 -4.05
N THR A 116 -8.52 7.24 -3.20
CA THR A 116 -8.17 5.82 -3.32
C THR A 116 -9.40 4.92 -3.18
N ALA A 117 -10.26 5.22 -2.20
CA ALA A 117 -11.52 4.50 -2.02
C ALA A 117 -12.46 4.65 -3.23
N ALA A 118 -12.57 5.87 -3.78
CA ALA A 118 -13.36 6.13 -4.98
C ALA A 118 -12.84 5.34 -6.20
N PHE A 119 -11.52 5.32 -6.44
CA PHE A 119 -10.91 4.51 -7.49
C PHE A 119 -11.17 3.02 -7.31
N GLY A 120 -11.05 2.51 -6.07
CA GLY A 120 -11.36 1.13 -5.74
C GLY A 120 -12.82 0.76 -6.04
N ALA A 121 -13.77 1.65 -5.70
CA ALA A 121 -15.19 1.45 -5.95
C ALA A 121 -15.54 1.47 -7.44
N LEU A 122 -15.00 2.43 -8.20
CA LEU A 122 -15.22 2.55 -9.65
C LEU A 122 -14.68 1.32 -10.40
N ARG A 123 -13.49 0.86 -10.04
CA ARG A 123 -12.83 -0.27 -10.70
C ARG A 123 -13.43 -1.62 -10.34
N GLY A 124 -14.03 -1.75 -9.15
CA GLY A 124 -14.75 -2.96 -8.74
C GLY A 124 -16.09 -3.19 -9.46
N GLY A 125 -16.48 -2.33 -10.40
CA GLY A 125 -17.74 -2.44 -11.17
C GLY A 125 -19.00 -2.22 -10.33
N ALA A 126 -18.84 -1.84 -9.06
CA ALA A 126 -19.92 -1.71 -8.11
C ALA A 126 -20.02 -0.26 -7.60
N LEU A 127 -20.69 0.59 -8.39
CA LEU A 127 -21.41 1.75 -7.84
C LEU A 127 -22.44 1.34 -6.75
N ARG A 128 -22.66 0.03 -6.56
CA ARG A 128 -23.40 -0.57 -5.45
C ARG A 128 -22.68 -0.51 -4.09
N GLY A 129 -21.40 -0.15 -4.04
CA GLY A 129 -20.59 -0.10 -2.80
C GLY A 129 -20.82 1.17 -1.94
N PRO A 130 -20.43 2.37 -2.41
CA PRO A 130 -20.46 3.58 -1.59
C PRO A 130 -21.87 4.19 -1.52
N GLY A 131 -22.35 4.53 -0.32
CA GLY A 131 -23.67 5.18 -0.13
C GLY A 131 -23.66 6.65 -0.55
N ARG A 132 -24.84 7.29 -0.65
CA ARG A 132 -24.94 8.74 -0.88
C ARG A 132 -24.11 9.55 0.13
N ALA A 133 -24.08 9.11 1.39
CA ALA A 133 -23.29 9.72 2.45
C ALA A 133 -21.77 9.68 2.19
N PHE A 134 -21.26 8.61 1.56
CA PHE A 134 -19.85 8.54 1.16
C PHE A 134 -19.54 9.66 0.16
N TRP A 135 -20.34 9.79 -0.90
CA TRP A 135 -20.13 10.80 -1.93
C TRP A 135 -20.30 12.23 -1.42
N LEU A 136 -21.25 12.47 -0.51
CA LEU A 136 -21.42 13.78 0.12
C LEU A 136 -20.21 14.16 0.97
N ALA A 137 -19.73 13.26 1.82
CA ALA A 137 -18.52 13.52 2.61
C ALA A 137 -17.27 13.59 1.72
N ALA A 138 -17.24 12.87 0.59
CA ALA A 138 -16.19 13.00 -0.41
C ALA A 138 -16.14 14.41 -1.03
N LEU A 139 -17.31 14.90 -1.45
CA LEU A 139 -17.49 16.25 -1.99
C LEU A 139 -17.18 17.32 -0.94
N ALA A 140 -17.56 17.10 0.32
CA ALA A 140 -17.22 18.00 1.42
C ALA A 140 -15.70 18.09 1.63
N GLY A 141 -14.99 16.96 1.64
CA GLY A 141 -13.53 16.94 1.72
C GLY A 141 -12.87 17.67 0.54
N ALA A 142 -13.36 17.44 -0.68
CA ALA A 142 -12.90 18.15 -1.86
C ALA A 142 -13.17 19.67 -1.77
N ALA A 143 -14.33 20.08 -1.26
CA ALA A 143 -14.68 21.48 -1.05
C ALA A 143 -13.79 22.15 -0.01
N VAL A 144 -13.44 21.47 1.08
CA VAL A 144 -12.49 21.98 2.09
C VAL A 144 -11.11 22.21 1.46
N VAL A 145 -10.62 21.26 0.66
CA VAL A 145 -9.34 21.43 -0.06
C VAL A 145 -9.42 22.57 -1.08
N ALA A 146 -10.52 22.69 -1.83
CA ALA A 146 -10.72 23.80 -2.77
C ALA A 146 -10.74 25.16 -2.05
N ALA A 147 -11.45 25.28 -0.92
CA ALA A 147 -11.48 26.50 -0.13
C ALA A 147 -10.10 26.85 0.43
N PHE A 148 -9.38 25.86 0.97
CA PHE A 148 -8.02 26.06 1.48
C PHE A 148 -7.04 26.49 0.38
N THR A 149 -7.08 25.85 -0.79
CA THR A 149 -6.21 26.20 -1.92
C THR A 149 -6.49 27.60 -2.45
N LEU A 150 -7.76 27.99 -2.59
CA LEU A 150 -8.14 29.35 -2.96
C LEU A 150 -7.68 30.39 -1.93
N GLN A 151 -7.79 30.09 -0.63
CA GLN A 151 -7.34 30.99 0.43
C GLN A 151 -5.82 31.19 0.39
N GLN A 152 -5.05 30.12 0.13
CA GLN A 152 -3.59 30.19 0.02
C GLN A 152 -3.13 30.85 -1.30
N GLY A 153 -3.92 30.73 -2.37
CA GLY A 153 -3.63 31.28 -3.70
C GLY A 153 -4.23 32.65 -4.00
N ALA A 154 -4.53 33.47 -2.99
CA ALA A 154 -5.15 34.79 -3.15
C ALA A 154 -6.42 34.80 -4.03
N GLY A 155 -7.25 33.75 -3.90
CA GLY A 155 -8.50 33.58 -4.63
C GLY A 155 -8.41 32.85 -5.96
N ARG A 156 -7.23 32.35 -6.37
CA ARG A 156 -7.07 31.57 -7.61
C ARG A 156 -6.17 30.35 -7.39
N PRO A 157 -6.48 29.18 -7.98
CA PRO A 157 -5.58 28.04 -7.92
C PRO A 157 -4.31 28.32 -8.72
N GLY A 158 -3.16 28.01 -8.13
CA GLY A 158 -1.84 28.15 -8.74
C GLY A 158 -1.34 26.87 -9.43
N PRO A 159 -0.18 26.93 -10.11
CA PRO A 159 0.41 25.75 -10.74
C PRO A 159 0.68 24.59 -9.77
N ALA A 160 1.08 24.89 -8.52
CA ALA A 160 1.29 23.87 -7.51
C ALA A 160 0.02 23.09 -7.17
N ASP A 161 -1.15 23.72 -7.19
CA ASP A 161 -2.42 23.05 -6.94
C ASP A 161 -2.73 22.05 -8.05
N LEU A 162 -2.49 22.42 -9.32
CA LEU A 162 -2.65 21.51 -10.45
C LEU A 162 -1.71 20.30 -10.36
N TYR A 163 -0.45 20.54 -9.98
CA TYR A 163 0.50 19.46 -9.75
C TYR A 163 0.08 18.54 -8.60
N LEU A 164 -0.34 19.11 -7.46
CA LEU A 164 -0.79 18.31 -6.31
C LEU A 164 -2.07 17.53 -6.60
N LEU A 165 -3.01 18.10 -7.36
CA LEU A 165 -4.21 17.40 -7.80
C LEU A 165 -3.88 16.25 -8.77
N GLY A 166 -2.98 16.48 -9.73
CA GLY A 166 -2.48 15.42 -10.61
C GLY A 166 -1.75 14.32 -9.85
N ALA A 167 -0.92 14.69 -8.88
CA ALA A 167 -0.22 13.77 -7.99
C ALA A 167 -1.21 12.93 -7.16
N LEU A 168 -2.20 13.58 -6.56
CA LEU A 168 -3.27 12.96 -5.77
C LEU A 168 -4.01 11.89 -6.57
N VAL A 169 -4.50 12.25 -7.77
CA VAL A 169 -5.32 11.36 -8.61
C VAL A 169 -4.52 10.14 -9.06
N THR A 170 -3.29 10.36 -9.53
CA THR A 170 -2.43 9.28 -10.03
C THR A 170 -1.93 8.36 -8.91
N CYS A 171 -1.59 8.93 -7.75
CA CYS A 171 -1.23 8.16 -6.56
C CYS A 171 -2.43 7.33 -6.05
N ALA A 172 -3.63 7.90 -6.02
CA ALA A 172 -4.84 7.20 -5.60
C ALA A 172 -5.12 5.96 -6.48
N ALA A 173 -4.97 6.09 -7.80
CA ALA A 173 -5.09 4.96 -8.72
C ALA A 173 -4.01 3.90 -8.46
N GLY A 174 -2.76 4.33 -8.24
CA GLY A 174 -1.65 3.45 -7.88
C GLY A 174 -1.87 2.71 -6.55
N TYR A 175 -2.40 3.38 -5.52
CA TYR A 175 -2.71 2.77 -4.23
C TYR A 175 -3.85 1.76 -4.33
N ALA A 176 -4.90 2.08 -5.09
CA ALA A 176 -6.02 1.17 -5.31
C ALA A 176 -5.56 -0.12 -6.00
N GLU A 177 -4.75 -0.02 -7.06
CA GLU A 177 -4.20 -1.19 -7.75
C GLU A 177 -3.15 -1.93 -6.92
N GLY A 178 -2.28 -1.21 -6.21
CA GLY A 178 -1.27 -1.80 -5.33
C GLY A 178 -1.90 -2.59 -4.20
N GLY A 179 -2.93 -2.04 -3.53
CA GLY A 179 -3.69 -2.75 -2.51
C GLY A 179 -4.47 -3.96 -3.06
N ARG A 180 -4.87 -3.95 -4.33
CA ARG A 180 -5.46 -5.12 -5.02
C ARG A 180 -4.41 -6.20 -5.28
N LEU A 181 -3.24 -5.83 -5.77
CA LEU A 181 -2.13 -6.75 -6.04
C LEU A 181 -1.57 -7.35 -4.75
N ALA A 182 -1.44 -6.57 -3.68
CA ALA A 182 -0.94 -7.02 -2.38
C ALA A 182 -1.78 -8.14 -1.73
N ARG A 183 -3.01 -8.39 -2.22
CA ARG A 183 -3.84 -9.54 -1.82
C ARG A 183 -3.54 -10.83 -2.58
N ARG A 184 -2.77 -10.75 -3.67
CA ARG A 184 -2.49 -11.87 -4.60
C ARG A 184 -1.00 -12.18 -4.74
N MET A 185 -0.14 -11.22 -4.41
CA MET A 185 1.30 -11.36 -4.37
C MET A 185 1.86 -10.67 -3.11
N PRO A 186 3.05 -11.07 -2.63
CA PRO A 186 3.66 -10.43 -1.46
C PRO A 186 3.78 -8.91 -1.66
N GLY A 187 3.31 -8.13 -0.69
CA GLY A 187 3.18 -6.67 -0.81
C GLY A 187 4.49 -5.97 -1.21
N TRP A 188 5.62 -6.41 -0.65
CA TRP A 188 6.94 -5.86 -0.99
C TRP A 188 7.33 -6.09 -2.46
N GLN A 189 6.87 -7.19 -3.08
CA GLN A 189 7.13 -7.47 -4.50
C GLN A 189 6.32 -6.54 -5.40
N VAL A 190 5.15 -6.05 -4.96
CA VAL A 190 4.34 -5.09 -5.72
C VAL A 190 5.15 -3.82 -6.00
N ILE A 191 5.72 -3.21 -4.95
CA ILE A 191 6.54 -2.01 -5.15
C ILE A 191 7.86 -2.34 -5.83
N ALA A 192 8.51 -3.46 -5.50
CA ALA A 192 9.79 -3.83 -6.09
C ALA A 192 9.72 -3.96 -7.62
N TRP A 193 8.69 -4.65 -8.12
CA TRP A 193 8.47 -4.77 -9.56
C TRP A 193 7.96 -3.47 -10.19
N ALA A 194 7.18 -2.66 -9.47
CA ALA A 194 6.75 -1.35 -9.98
C ALA A 194 7.93 -0.37 -10.17
N VAL A 195 8.89 -0.32 -9.24
CA VAL A 195 10.08 0.53 -9.39
C VAL A 195 11.01 0.03 -10.49
N LEU A 196 11.15 -1.30 -10.66
CA LEU A 196 11.90 -1.86 -11.79
C LEU A 196 11.20 -1.60 -13.13
N ALA A 197 9.87 -1.69 -13.18
CA ALA A 197 9.10 -1.36 -14.39
C ALA A 197 9.24 0.12 -14.77
N ALA A 198 9.38 1.00 -13.78
CA ALA A 198 9.62 2.42 -13.98
C ALA A 198 11.08 2.76 -14.34
N LEU A 199 12.03 1.82 -14.17
CA LEU A 199 13.47 2.08 -14.32
C LEU A 199 13.85 2.70 -15.67
N PRO A 200 13.33 2.27 -16.84
CA PRO A 200 13.69 2.92 -18.10
C PRO A 200 13.35 4.40 -18.13
N VAL A 201 12.18 4.77 -17.60
CA VAL A 201 11.73 6.17 -17.52
C VAL A 201 12.52 6.95 -16.49
N THR A 202 12.72 6.40 -15.29
CA THR A 202 13.44 7.11 -14.21
C THR A 202 14.93 7.23 -14.50
N ALA A 203 15.54 6.25 -15.16
CA ALA A 203 16.92 6.31 -15.64
C ALA A 203 17.08 7.34 -16.75
N LEU A 204 16.17 7.39 -17.73
CA LEU A 204 16.19 8.42 -18.77
C LEU A 204 16.02 9.82 -18.17
N THR A 205 15.04 10.01 -17.29
CA THR A 205 14.85 11.28 -16.56
C THR A 205 16.11 11.66 -15.79
N CYS A 206 16.74 10.72 -15.08
CA CYS A 206 17.99 10.96 -14.34
C CYS A 206 19.13 11.38 -15.27
N ALA A 207 19.33 10.65 -16.37
CA ALA A 207 20.41 10.90 -17.32
C ALA A 207 20.27 12.26 -18.04
N LEU A 208 19.04 12.69 -18.32
CA LEU A 208 18.77 13.99 -18.94
C LEU A 208 18.78 15.14 -17.93
N ALA A 209 18.30 14.92 -16.70
CA ALA A 209 18.15 15.98 -15.71
C ALA A 209 19.45 16.32 -14.96
N LEU A 210 20.29 15.33 -14.64
CA LEU A 210 21.56 15.58 -13.96
C LEU A 210 22.48 16.60 -14.66
N PRO A 211 22.65 16.56 -16.00
CA PRO A 211 23.44 17.58 -16.70
C PRO A 211 22.67 18.88 -16.95
N ALA A 212 21.32 18.86 -16.91
CA ALA A 212 20.48 20.01 -17.25
C ALA A 212 20.07 20.86 -16.02
N GLU A 213 20.16 20.32 -14.81
CA GLU A 213 19.75 20.97 -13.57
C GLU A 213 20.94 21.18 -12.63
N PRO A 214 20.91 22.22 -11.76
CA PRO A 214 21.97 22.43 -10.79
C PRO A 214 22.00 21.28 -9.77
N VAL A 215 23.22 20.80 -9.51
CA VAL A 215 23.51 19.81 -8.46
C VAL A 215 24.50 20.40 -7.47
N ARG A 216 24.09 20.46 -6.21
CA ARG A 216 24.87 20.91 -5.06
C ARG A 216 24.81 19.84 -3.99
N TRP A 217 25.99 19.34 -3.62
CA TRP A 217 26.14 18.31 -2.60
C TRP A 217 26.02 18.92 -1.20
N THR A 218 24.79 19.21 -0.79
CA THR A 218 24.48 19.69 0.55
C THR A 218 24.03 18.53 1.44
N PHE A 219 24.21 18.66 2.76
CA PHE A 219 23.72 17.66 3.71
C PHE A 219 22.21 17.41 3.54
N HIS A 220 21.41 18.49 3.52
CA HIS A 220 19.97 18.40 3.28
C HIS A 220 19.62 17.77 1.92
N GLY A 221 20.33 18.15 0.86
CA GLY A 221 20.14 17.58 -0.48
C GLY A 221 20.30 16.06 -0.49
N ILE A 222 21.41 15.57 0.06
CA ILE A 222 21.73 14.14 0.10
C ILE A 222 20.82 13.39 1.06
N ALA A 223 20.60 13.91 2.28
CA ALA A 223 19.74 13.27 3.28
C ALA A 223 18.29 13.18 2.79
N GLY A 224 17.78 14.26 2.20
CA GLY A 224 16.47 14.31 1.57
C GLY A 224 16.34 13.29 0.45
N LEU A 225 17.30 13.25 -0.48
CA LEU A 225 17.32 12.28 -1.59
C LEU A 225 17.37 10.83 -1.09
N ALA A 226 18.27 10.53 -0.15
CA ALA A 226 18.41 9.20 0.43
C ALA A 226 17.12 8.75 1.11
N TYR A 227 16.46 9.64 1.86
CA TYR A 227 15.18 9.36 2.49
C TYR A 227 14.08 9.10 1.45
N VAL A 228 13.91 9.99 0.47
CA VAL A 228 12.82 9.84 -0.50
C VAL A 228 13.00 8.61 -1.39
N ALA A 229 14.24 8.20 -1.66
CA ALA A 229 14.55 7.01 -2.45
C ALA A 229 14.43 5.71 -1.63
N ALA A 230 15.16 5.59 -0.52
CA ALA A 230 15.25 4.34 0.22
C ALA A 230 14.03 4.12 1.13
N VAL A 231 13.64 5.18 1.86
CA VAL A 231 12.58 5.09 2.87
C VAL A 231 11.21 5.36 2.24
N SER A 232 11.00 6.48 1.57
CA SER A 232 9.67 6.80 1.02
C SER A 232 9.32 5.90 -0.19
N GLN A 233 10.17 5.84 -1.21
CA GLN A 233 9.81 5.14 -2.47
C GLN A 233 9.80 3.61 -2.36
N PHE A 234 10.64 3.03 -1.49
CA PHE A 234 10.74 1.58 -1.36
C PHE A 234 10.33 1.08 0.02
N GLY A 235 11.10 1.36 1.07
CA GLY A 235 10.89 0.79 2.42
C GLY A 235 9.50 1.04 3.00
N GLY A 236 8.98 2.25 2.86
CA GLY A 236 7.65 2.66 3.31
C GLY A 236 6.55 1.89 2.58
N PHE A 237 6.70 1.67 1.27
CA PHE A 237 5.78 0.83 0.50
C PHE A 237 5.88 -0.66 0.86
N VAL A 238 7.07 -1.16 1.22
CA VAL A 238 7.24 -2.54 1.69
C VAL A 238 6.37 -2.80 2.92
N VAL A 239 6.45 -1.93 3.93
CA VAL A 239 5.65 -2.07 5.15
C VAL A 239 4.19 -1.69 4.93
N TRP A 240 3.91 -0.67 4.13
CA TRP A 240 2.55 -0.25 3.80
C TRP A 240 1.75 -1.32 3.06
N TYR A 241 2.35 -1.96 2.04
CA TYR A 241 1.68 -3.07 1.36
C TYR A 241 1.58 -4.32 2.24
N GLY A 242 2.50 -4.54 3.17
CA GLY A 242 2.34 -5.54 4.23
C GLY A 242 1.12 -5.25 5.11
N GLY A 243 0.97 -4.02 5.58
CA GLY A 243 -0.19 -3.56 6.36
C GLY A 243 -1.50 -3.65 5.57
N LEU A 244 -1.50 -3.27 4.29
CA LEU A 244 -2.66 -3.40 3.39
C LEU A 244 -3.06 -4.86 3.15
N ALA A 245 -2.08 -5.76 3.01
CA ALA A 245 -2.35 -7.18 2.86
C ALA A 245 -2.99 -7.78 4.13
N ALA A 246 -2.53 -7.36 5.31
CA ALA A 246 -3.02 -7.85 6.60
C ALA A 246 -4.37 -7.24 7.03
N LEU A 247 -4.54 -5.92 6.91
CA LEU A 247 -5.74 -5.20 7.38
C LEU A 247 -6.83 -5.02 6.31
N GLY A 248 -6.44 -5.10 5.04
CA GLY A 248 -7.25 -4.63 3.92
C GLY A 248 -7.22 -3.11 3.73
N VAL A 249 -7.57 -2.68 2.51
CA VAL A 249 -7.55 -1.26 2.10
C VAL A 249 -8.35 -0.36 3.04
N PRO A 250 -9.61 -0.67 3.44
CA PRO A 250 -10.40 0.28 4.23
C PRO A 250 -9.76 0.62 5.58
N ARG A 251 -9.23 -0.38 6.31
CA ARG A 251 -8.62 -0.19 7.64
C ARG A 251 -7.26 0.52 7.57
N ALA A 252 -6.41 0.12 6.63
CA ALA A 252 -5.12 0.78 6.43
C ALA A 252 -5.29 2.25 6.01
N SER A 253 -6.26 2.55 5.14
CA SER A 253 -6.60 3.92 4.75
C SER A 253 -7.10 4.80 5.90
N GLN A 254 -7.58 4.22 7.02
CA GLN A 254 -7.90 5.00 8.23
C GLN A 254 -6.63 5.43 8.96
N LEU A 255 -5.66 4.54 9.08
CA LEU A 255 -4.36 4.86 9.68
C LEU A 255 -3.63 5.95 8.89
N GLN A 256 -3.82 5.97 7.56
CA GLN A 256 -3.26 7.01 6.69
C GLN A 256 -3.79 8.41 6.96
N LEU A 257 -4.89 8.58 7.70
CA LEU A 257 -5.37 9.90 8.13
C LEU A 257 -4.40 10.62 9.07
N ALA A 258 -3.52 9.88 9.75
CA ALA A 258 -2.45 10.48 10.55
C ALA A 258 -1.34 11.11 9.68
N GLN A 259 -1.16 10.64 8.44
CA GLN A 259 -0.08 11.10 7.54
C GLN A 259 -0.05 12.62 7.34
N PRO A 260 -1.16 13.30 6.93
CA PRO A 260 -1.15 14.75 6.72
C PRO A 260 -0.86 15.52 8.02
N LEU A 261 -1.37 15.08 9.17
CA LEU A 261 -1.09 15.73 10.46
C LEU A 261 0.38 15.59 10.87
N LEU A 262 0.94 14.38 10.74
CA LEU A 262 2.36 14.14 10.99
C LEU A 262 3.21 14.99 10.05
N THR A 263 2.81 15.13 8.78
CA THR A 263 3.51 16.00 7.82
C THR A 263 3.52 17.45 8.33
N LEU A 264 2.38 18.00 8.79
CA LEU A 264 2.33 19.35 9.37
C LEU A 264 3.26 19.51 10.58
N VAL A 265 3.35 18.48 11.43
CA VAL A 265 4.29 18.47 12.56
C VAL A 265 5.74 18.56 12.06
N TRP A 266 6.11 17.74 11.07
CA TRP A 266 7.44 17.78 10.47
C TRP A 266 7.73 19.12 9.78
N SER A 267 6.76 19.70 9.09
CA SER A 267 6.87 21.02 8.45
C SER A 267 7.26 22.10 9.45
N VAL A 268 6.69 22.09 10.66
CA VAL A 268 7.04 23.05 11.72
C VAL A 268 8.39 22.70 12.36
N LEU A 269 8.55 21.46 12.82
CA LEU A 269 9.71 21.08 13.65
C LEU A 269 11.02 21.01 12.87
N ILE A 270 10.96 20.59 11.61
CA ILE A 270 12.15 20.28 10.80
C ILE A 270 12.42 21.37 9.77
N LEU A 271 11.37 21.91 9.15
CA LEU A 271 11.53 22.96 8.14
C LEU A 271 11.30 24.38 8.69
N GLY A 272 10.80 24.52 9.92
CA GLY A 272 10.49 25.83 10.50
C GLY A 272 9.35 26.56 9.77
N GLU A 273 8.47 25.83 9.07
CA GLU A 273 7.35 26.44 8.35
C GLU A 273 6.40 27.14 9.32
N ARG A 274 6.06 28.40 9.02
CA ARG A 274 4.99 29.11 9.71
C ARG A 274 3.66 28.69 9.10
N LEU A 275 2.92 27.85 9.82
CA LEU A 275 1.62 27.40 9.37
C LEU A 275 0.61 28.56 9.42
N SER A 276 -0.09 28.78 8.32
CA SER A 276 -1.36 29.51 8.36
C SER A 276 -2.32 28.78 9.30
N PRO A 277 -3.08 29.46 10.17
CA PRO A 277 -4.12 28.84 10.98
C PRO A 277 -5.13 28.02 10.16
N ALA A 278 -5.30 28.36 8.87
CA ALA A 278 -6.14 27.62 7.95
C ALA A 278 -5.65 26.18 7.68
N ALA A 279 -4.33 25.93 7.70
CA ALA A 279 -3.76 24.62 7.37
C ALA A 279 -4.16 23.50 8.37
N PRO A 280 -3.95 23.65 9.69
CA PRO A 280 -4.40 22.64 10.65
C PRO A 280 -5.93 22.52 10.69
N VAL A 281 -6.68 23.62 10.55
CA VAL A 281 -8.15 23.59 10.51
C VAL A 281 -8.65 22.81 9.29
N ALA A 282 -8.11 23.08 8.10
CA ALA A 282 -8.45 22.35 6.88
C ALA A 282 -8.07 20.87 6.98
N ALA A 283 -6.89 20.54 7.53
CA ALA A 283 -6.47 19.16 7.73
C ALA A 283 -7.44 18.39 8.66
N VAL A 284 -7.84 18.99 9.79
CA VAL A 284 -8.82 18.38 10.71
C VAL A 284 -10.18 18.22 10.05
N ALA A 285 -10.65 19.22 9.29
CA ALA A 285 -11.91 19.15 8.56
C ALA A 285 -11.92 18.04 7.49
N VAL A 286 -10.83 17.90 6.73
CA VAL A 286 -10.63 16.81 5.75
C VAL A 286 -10.66 15.45 6.45
N ILE A 287 -9.96 15.30 7.56
CA ILE A 287 -9.96 14.06 8.35
C ILE A 287 -11.35 13.73 8.87
N GLY A 288 -12.10 14.73 9.35
CA GLY A 288 -13.49 14.58 9.75
C GLY A 288 -14.37 14.04 8.62
N CYS A 289 -14.24 14.61 7.41
CA CYS A 289 -14.95 14.13 6.22
C CYS A 289 -14.62 12.66 5.91
N ILE A 290 -13.35 12.27 5.98
CA ILE A 290 -12.92 10.90 5.69
C ILE A 290 -13.34 9.92 6.80
N ALA A 291 -13.34 10.34 8.05
CA ALA A 291 -13.85 9.53 9.15
C ALA A 291 -15.33 9.20 8.96
N VAL A 292 -16.12 10.15 8.44
CA VAL A 292 -17.53 9.93 8.08
C VAL A 292 -17.65 8.93 6.93
N THR A 293 -16.89 9.08 5.84
CA THR A 293 -16.98 8.16 4.69
C THR A 293 -16.70 6.72 5.11
N GLN A 294 -15.63 6.50 5.89
CA GLN A 294 -15.22 5.17 6.33
C GLN A 294 -16.22 4.51 7.30
N ARG A 295 -16.88 5.28 8.17
CA ARG A 295 -17.95 4.76 9.05
C ARG A 295 -19.17 4.27 8.25
N THR A 296 -19.54 4.99 7.20
CA THR A 296 -20.71 4.63 6.38
C THR A 296 -20.48 3.38 5.51
N GLU A 297 -19.25 3.13 5.08
CA GLU A 297 -18.89 1.90 4.35
C GLU A 297 -18.84 0.68 5.28
N GLY A 298 -18.23 0.81 6.47
CA GLY A 298 -18.13 -0.27 7.46
C GLY A 298 -19.49 -0.80 7.93
N ALA A 299 -20.45 0.10 8.17
CA ALA A 299 -21.82 -0.24 8.57
C ALA A 299 -22.63 -0.99 7.49
N ARG A 300 -22.28 -0.83 6.21
CA ARG A 300 -22.94 -1.56 5.10
C ARG A 300 -22.39 -2.96 4.92
N THR A 301 -21.08 -3.14 5.07
CA THR A 301 -20.45 -4.47 5.02
C THR A 301 -20.92 -5.41 6.13
N SER A 302 -21.25 -4.89 7.32
CA SER A 302 -21.84 -5.69 8.40
C SER A 302 -23.31 -6.04 8.10
N ARG A 303 -24.09 -5.11 7.55
CA ARG A 303 -25.51 -5.33 7.21
C ARG A 303 -25.71 -6.33 6.07
N ASN A 304 -24.77 -6.41 5.12
CA ASN A 304 -24.82 -7.38 4.01
C ASN A 304 -24.32 -8.78 4.42
N ARG A 305 -23.82 -8.94 5.66
CA ARG A 305 -23.47 -10.22 6.29
C ARG A 305 -24.52 -10.66 7.34
N GLY A 306 -25.78 -10.23 7.20
CA GLY A 306 -26.92 -10.72 8.00
C GLY A 306 -27.22 -12.21 7.76
N PRO A 307 -27.86 -12.90 8.73
CA PRO A 307 -27.65 -14.32 9.00
C PRO A 307 -28.03 -15.20 7.82
N GLY A 308 -27.18 -16.21 7.58
CA GLY A 308 -27.28 -17.17 6.50
C GLY A 308 -28.72 -17.58 6.24
N ARG A 309 -29.11 -17.44 4.97
CA ARG A 309 -30.27 -18.08 4.36
C ARG A 309 -30.16 -19.57 4.66
N ARG A 310 -30.70 -20.01 5.80
CA ARG A 310 -30.94 -21.41 6.14
C ARG A 310 -31.76 -21.94 4.97
N ARG A 311 -31.09 -22.67 4.09
CA ARG A 311 -31.71 -23.47 3.04
C ARG A 311 -32.60 -24.43 3.80
N LYS A 312 -33.92 -24.16 3.83
CA LYS A 312 -34.92 -25.11 4.33
C LYS A 312 -34.76 -26.34 3.45
N SER A 313 -34.04 -27.35 3.94
CA SER A 313 -34.16 -28.71 3.42
C SER A 313 -35.60 -29.11 3.72
N ALA A 314 -36.39 -29.30 2.68
CA ALA A 314 -37.72 -29.88 2.80
C ALA A 314 -37.54 -31.24 3.49
N ALA A 315 -38.02 -31.34 4.72
CA ALA A 315 -38.17 -32.61 5.40
C ALA A 315 -39.31 -33.36 4.72
N GLY A 316 -38.96 -34.48 4.08
CA GLY A 316 -39.92 -35.47 3.63
C GLY A 316 -40.64 -36.09 4.83
N THR A 317 -41.94 -36.23 4.68
CA THR A 317 -42.93 -36.83 5.57
C THR A 317 -42.50 -38.20 6.11
N PRO A 318 -42.73 -38.54 7.40
CA PRO A 318 -42.66 -39.91 7.86
C PRO A 318 -44.04 -40.57 7.76
N GLY A 319 -44.13 -41.70 7.06
CA GLY A 319 -45.33 -42.53 7.03
C GLY A 319 -45.01 -43.98 6.72
N GLY A 320 -45.48 -44.89 7.58
CA GLY A 320 -45.88 -46.24 7.18
C GLY A 320 -44.88 -47.38 7.44
N THR A 321 -45.18 -48.14 8.47
CA THR A 321 -44.74 -49.51 8.80
C THR A 321 -45.08 -50.55 7.72
N GLU A 322 -44.21 -51.55 7.47
CA GLU A 322 -44.49 -53.01 7.61
C GLU A 322 -43.36 -53.92 7.05
N THR A 323 -42.78 -54.69 7.98
CA THR A 323 -42.40 -56.13 7.99
C THR A 323 -41.97 -56.98 6.77
N LEU A 324 -40.87 -57.72 7.04
CA LEU A 324 -40.54 -59.14 6.74
C LEU A 324 -39.80 -59.52 5.44
N SER A 325 -38.53 -59.95 5.60
CA SER A 325 -38.08 -61.37 5.46
C SER A 325 -36.74 -61.57 4.72
N GLY A 326 -35.87 -62.42 5.31
CA GLY A 326 -34.81 -63.20 4.61
C GLY A 326 -33.42 -62.54 4.55
N ARG A 327 -32.46 -62.71 5.47
CA ARG A 327 -31.69 -63.90 5.93
C ARG A 327 -30.34 -64.09 5.19
N ALA A 328 -29.31 -64.36 6.01
CA ALA A 328 -27.95 -64.85 5.76
C ALA A 328 -26.85 -63.80 5.45
N ASP A 329 -25.61 -63.84 5.97
CA ASP A 329 -24.95 -64.48 7.13
C ASP A 329 -23.52 -63.87 7.22
N ILE A 330 -23.15 -63.25 8.36
CA ILE A 330 -21.97 -63.46 9.26
C ILE A 330 -20.53 -63.66 8.64
N PRO A 331 -19.38 -63.34 9.32
CA PRO A 331 -18.91 -62.21 10.18
C PRO A 331 -17.54 -61.64 9.65
N GLY A 332 -16.93 -60.51 10.07
CA GLY A 332 -16.50 -60.09 11.39
C GLY A 332 -15.16 -60.73 11.81
N HIS A 333 -14.03 -59.99 11.82
CA HIS A 333 -12.99 -60.05 12.88
C HIS A 333 -12.00 -58.88 12.74
N ALA A 334 -11.65 -58.35 13.92
CA ALA A 334 -10.87 -57.16 14.23
C ALA A 334 -9.35 -57.39 14.28
N VAL A 335 -8.63 -56.33 14.68
CA VAL A 335 -7.29 -56.22 15.35
C VAL A 335 -6.38 -55.29 14.52
N ALA A 336 -6.28 -53.99 14.82
CA ALA A 336 -5.57 -53.33 15.93
C ALA A 336 -4.03 -53.29 15.79
N ALA A 337 -3.54 -52.05 15.67
CA ALA A 337 -2.29 -51.45 16.15
C ALA A 337 -1.09 -52.33 16.57
N GLU A 338 0.11 -51.98 16.06
CA GLU A 338 1.17 -51.26 16.81
C GLU A 338 2.62 -51.69 16.48
N GLN A 339 3.49 -50.67 16.38
CA GLN A 339 4.87 -50.59 16.92
C GLN A 339 6.15 -51.01 16.15
N ALA A 340 7.12 -50.09 16.31
CA ALA A 340 8.58 -50.23 16.40
C ALA A 340 9.39 -50.55 15.12
N ARG A 341 10.16 -49.59 14.59
CA ARG A 341 11.57 -49.27 14.95
C ARG A 341 12.51 -50.49 14.90
N SER A 342 13.43 -50.50 13.94
CA SER A 342 14.89 -50.45 14.15
C SER A 342 15.67 -51.02 12.96
N HIS A 343 16.99 -50.77 12.99
CA HIS A 343 18.06 -51.09 12.04
C HIS A 343 18.33 -49.98 11.01
N GLY A 344 19.51 -49.36 10.97
CA GLY A 344 20.78 -49.69 11.59
C GLY A 344 21.90 -49.28 10.63
N ALA A 345 22.85 -48.50 11.12
CA ALA A 345 23.98 -47.95 10.37
C ALA A 345 25.05 -48.99 10.03
N SER A 346 25.78 -48.77 8.92
CA SER A 346 27.21 -49.13 8.71
C SER A 346 27.64 -48.51 7.36
N ALA A 347 28.42 -47.41 7.32
CA ALA A 347 29.88 -47.31 7.47
C ALA A 347 30.70 -47.84 6.27
N ALA A 348 31.42 -46.88 5.65
CA ALA A 348 32.85 -46.93 5.32
C ALA A 348 33.34 -47.32 3.89
N LEU A 349 34.25 -46.46 3.42
CA LEU A 349 35.49 -46.68 2.65
C LEU A 349 35.47 -46.71 1.11
N GLY A 350 36.38 -45.92 0.52
CA GLY A 350 36.84 -46.05 -0.86
C GLY A 350 37.47 -44.77 -1.43
N ALA A 351 38.77 -44.56 -1.17
CA ALA A 351 39.56 -43.41 -1.61
C ALA A 351 40.13 -43.56 -3.03
N ALA A 352 40.17 -42.44 -3.78
CA ALA A 352 41.20 -41.92 -4.73
C ALA A 352 41.74 -42.84 -5.87
N PRO A 353 42.58 -42.37 -6.85
CA PRO A 353 43.09 -41.02 -7.11
C PRO A 353 43.04 -40.55 -8.60
N GLN A 354 43.56 -39.34 -8.78
CA GLN A 354 43.81 -38.56 -10.00
C GLN A 354 44.65 -39.26 -11.07
N SER A 355 44.45 -38.89 -12.34
CA SER A 355 45.49 -38.95 -13.37
C SER A 355 45.58 -37.63 -14.16
N ARG A 356 46.79 -37.08 -14.20
CA ARG A 356 47.26 -36.00 -15.08
C ARG A 356 47.72 -36.58 -16.42
N ARG A 357 47.50 -35.85 -17.51
CA ARG A 357 48.37 -35.62 -18.70
C ARG A 357 47.72 -34.41 -19.42
N ALA A 358 48.38 -33.35 -19.86
CA ALA A 358 49.79 -33.00 -20.04
C ALA A 358 49.98 -31.52 -19.67
#